data_AF-A0A127BAI6-F1
#
_entry.id   AF-A0A127BAI6-F1
#
_cell.length_a   1.000
_cell.length_b   1.000
_cell.length_c   1.000
_cell.angle_alpha   90.00
_cell.angle_beta   90.00
_cell.angle_gamma   90.00
#
_symmetry.space_group_name_H-M   'P 1'
#
loop_
_entity.id
_entity.type
_entity.pdbx_description
1 polymer ?
#
loop_
_entity_poly.entity_id
_entity_poly.type
_entity_poly.pdbx_seq_one_letter_code
_entity_poly.pdbx_strand_id
1 'polypeptide(L)'
;MTDIMLMINDRKVIVAKSKMFEILAEFEVDELAELLQYRYATPWNHGKDILEKLLYILEDILYLYSKDPELPKEEVVRDVKLRIHAKVNK
;
A
#
# COMPACT_ATOMS: atom_id res chain seq x y z
N MET A 1 -23.61 6.51 -10.01
CA MET A 1 -22.62 5.94 -9.07
C MET A 1 -21.43 6.87 -9.07
N THR A 2 -20.97 7.30 -7.91
CA THR A 2 -19.71 8.04 -7.79
C THR A 2 -18.58 7.02 -7.79
N ASP A 3 -17.66 7.11 -8.74
CA ASP A 3 -16.49 6.23 -8.79
C ASP A 3 -15.54 6.59 -7.64
N ILE A 4 -15.35 5.66 -6.70
CA ILE A 4 -14.45 5.82 -5.56
C ILE A 4 -13.21 4.95 -5.78
N MET A 5 -12.03 5.51 -5.48
CA MET A 5 -10.74 4.82 -5.55
C MET A 5 -10.09 4.76 -4.17
N LEU A 6 -9.37 3.67 -3.94
CA LEU A 6 -8.44 3.52 -2.83
C LEU A 6 -7.02 3.75 -3.36
N MET A 7 -6.31 4.67 -2.72
CA MET A 7 -4.93 5.01 -3.07
C MET A 7 -4.05 4.82 -1.84
N ILE A 8 -2.77 4.61 -2.08
CA ILE A 8 -1.77 4.54 -1.02
C ILE A 8 -0.87 5.76 -1.14
N ASN A 9 -0.71 6.49 -0.05
CA ASN A 9 0.14 7.67 0.02
C ASN A 9 0.78 7.74 1.40
N ASP A 10 2.11 7.80 1.45
CA ASP A 10 2.90 7.95 2.69
C ASP A 10 2.41 7.06 3.84
N ARG A 11 2.29 5.74 3.55
CA ARG A 11 1.78 4.71 4.47
C ARG A 11 0.34 4.86 4.95
N LYS A 12 -0.47 5.69 4.31
CA LYS A 12 -1.90 5.79 4.55
C LYS A 12 -2.70 5.24 3.38
N VAL A 13 -3.90 4.75 3.68
CA VAL A 13 -4.90 4.43 2.66
C VAL A 13 -5.83 5.61 2.52
N ILE A 14 -5.87 6.21 1.33
CA ILE A 14 -6.71 7.34 0.99
C ILE A 14 -7.93 6.86 0.20
N VAL A 15 -9.11 7.31 0.60
CA VAL A 15 -10.36 7.15 -0.17
C VAL A 15 -10.60 8.45 -0.94
N ALA A 16 -10.72 8.38 -2.26
CA ALA A 16 -10.96 9.58 -3.08
C ALA A 16 -11.99 9.35 -4.20
N LYS A 17 -12.63 10.45 -4.65
CA LYS A 17 -13.45 10.42 -5.88
C LYS A 17 -12.55 10.38 -7.11
N SER A 18 -12.69 9.32 -7.91
CA SER A 18 -11.87 9.01 -9.11
C SER A 18 -11.70 10.19 -10.08
N LYS A 19 -12.79 10.93 -10.37
CA LYS A 19 -12.78 11.99 -11.38
C LYS A 19 -12.19 13.32 -10.92
N MET A 20 -12.14 13.56 -9.61
CA MET A 20 -11.79 14.87 -9.04
C MET A 20 -10.58 14.81 -8.09
N PHE A 21 -10.06 13.62 -7.80
CA PHE A 21 -9.05 13.38 -6.75
C PHE A 21 -9.43 14.05 -5.41
N GLU A 22 -10.73 14.22 -5.16
CA GLU A 22 -11.24 14.76 -3.91
C GLU A 22 -11.10 13.68 -2.83
N ILE A 23 -10.23 13.94 -1.85
CA ILE A 23 -10.01 13.07 -0.69
C ILE A 23 -11.25 13.12 0.21
N LEU A 24 -11.79 11.94 0.51
CA LEU A 24 -12.96 11.76 1.37
C LEU A 24 -12.57 11.31 2.78
N ALA A 25 -11.56 10.46 2.88
CA ALA A 25 -11.06 9.93 4.13
C ALA A 25 -9.62 9.44 3.96
N GLU A 26 -8.90 9.42 5.08
CA GLU A 26 -7.59 8.81 5.20
C GLU A 26 -7.64 7.80 6.34
N PHE A 27 -6.95 6.68 6.16
CA PHE A 27 -6.83 5.63 7.15
C PHE A 27 -5.35 5.36 7.41
N GLU A 28 -4.95 5.47 8.67
CA GLU A 28 -3.61 5.12 9.11
C GLU A 28 -3.47 3.61 9.33
N VAL A 29 -2.23 3.12 9.31
CA VAL A 29 -1.94 1.70 9.56
C VAL A 29 -2.49 1.23 10.89
N ASP A 30 -2.41 2.07 11.92
CA ASP A 30 -2.85 1.74 13.27
C ASP A 30 -4.35 1.50 13.32
N GLU A 31 -5.13 2.34 12.64
CA GLU A 31 -6.58 2.19 12.51
C GLU A 31 -6.93 0.91 11.73
N LEU A 32 -6.22 0.64 10.63
CA LEU A 32 -6.43 -0.60 9.86
C LEU A 32 -6.06 -1.85 10.67
N ALA A 33 -5.01 -1.79 11.49
CA ALA A 33 -4.60 -2.88 12.37
C ALA A 33 -5.63 -3.13 13.49
N GLU A 34 -6.22 -2.06 14.04
CA GLU A 34 -7.35 -2.18 14.98
C GLU A 34 -8.55 -2.86 14.30
N LEU A 35 -8.92 -2.46 13.08
CA LEU A 35 -10.00 -3.11 12.35
C LEU A 35 -9.73 -4.60 12.09
N LEU A 36 -8.49 -4.98 11.78
CA LEU A 36 -8.09 -6.39 11.66
C LEU A 36 -8.24 -7.14 13.00
N GLN A 37 -7.83 -6.52 14.10
CA GLN A 37 -7.98 -7.09 15.44
C GLN A 37 -9.45 -7.32 15.79
N TYR A 38 -10.29 -6.31 15.61
CA TYR A 38 -11.72 -6.42 15.92
C TYR A 38 -12.45 -7.43 15.03
N ARG A 39 -12.12 -7.47 13.74
CA ARG A 39 -12.85 -8.30 12.77
C ARG A 39 -12.39 -9.75 12.74
N TYR A 40 -11.10 -10.00 12.96
CA TYR A 40 -10.48 -11.31 12.76
C TYR A 40 -9.72 -11.83 13.99
N ALA A 41 -9.82 -11.15 15.14
CA ALA A 41 -9.08 -11.50 16.35
C ALA A 41 -7.55 -11.62 16.12
N THR A 42 -7.03 -10.93 15.10
CA THR A 42 -5.60 -10.90 14.81
C THR A 42 -4.92 -10.02 15.86
N PRO A 43 -3.82 -10.46 16.52
CA PRO A 43 -3.08 -9.59 17.43
C PRO A 43 -2.70 -8.28 16.72
N TRP A 44 -3.03 -7.15 17.33
CA TRP A 44 -2.87 -5.82 16.71
C TRP A 44 -1.45 -5.62 16.16
N ASN A 45 -0.43 -5.96 16.95
CA ASN A 45 0.97 -5.86 16.57
C ASN A 45 1.33 -6.73 15.36
N HIS A 46 0.75 -7.91 15.25
CA HIS A 46 0.96 -8.79 14.10
C HIS A 46 0.28 -8.26 12.84
N GLY A 47 -0.95 -7.76 12.98
CA GLY A 47 -1.68 -7.10 11.89
C GLY A 47 -0.94 -5.86 11.38
N LYS A 48 -0.50 -5.00 12.30
CA LYS A 48 0.31 -3.81 12.00
C LYS A 48 1.59 -4.16 11.25
N ASP A 49 2.38 -5.11 11.75
CA ASP A 49 3.64 -5.53 11.09
C ASP A 49 3.41 -6.02 9.65
N ILE A 50 2.35 -6.80 9.41
CA ILE A 50 1.99 -7.26 8.07
C ILE A 50 1.59 -6.07 7.17
N LEU A 51 0.77 -5.15 7.68
CA LEU A 51 0.32 -3.98 6.92
C LEU A 51 1.48 -3.04 6.58
N GLU A 52 2.40 -2.77 7.51
CA GLU A 52 3.59 -1.96 7.25
C GLU A 52 4.48 -2.60 6.17
N LYS A 53 4.71 -3.91 6.23
CA LYS A 53 5.44 -4.66 5.20
C LYS A 53 4.77 -4.57 3.84
N LEU A 54 3.45 -4.69 3.81
CA LEU A 54 2.68 -4.54 2.57
C LEU A 54 2.78 -3.12 1.99
N LEU A 55 2.71 -2.09 2.84
CA LEU A 55 2.85 -0.71 2.39
C LEU A 55 4.21 -0.43 1.78
N TYR A 56 5.30 -0.97 2.33
CA TYR A 56 6.63 -0.87 1.70
C TYR A 56 6.66 -1.45 0.28
N ILE A 57 6.00 -2.60 0.07
CA ILE A 57 5.90 -3.21 -1.26
C ILE A 57 5.13 -2.30 -2.21
N LEU A 58 4.05 -1.69 -1.74
CA LEU A 58 3.18 -0.83 -2.54
C LEU A 58 3.86 0.52 -2.86
N GLU A 59 4.67 1.05 -1.94
CA GLU A 59 5.55 2.20 -2.17
C GLU A 59 6.61 1.91 -3.25
N ASP A 60 7.21 0.71 -3.24
CA ASP A 60 8.15 0.31 -4.29
C ASP A 60 7.47 0.23 -5.67
N ILE A 61 6.24 -0.30 -5.73
CA ILE A 61 5.43 -0.33 -6.96
C ILE A 61 5.10 1.09 -7.43
N LEU A 62 4.62 1.94 -6.51
CA LEU A 62 4.31 3.35 -6.81
C LEU A 62 5.55 4.08 -7.33
N TYR A 63 6.70 3.87 -6.70
CA TYR A 63 7.96 4.46 -7.13
C TYR A 63 8.32 4.04 -8.56
N LEU A 64 8.20 2.76 -8.91
CA LEU A 64 8.50 2.28 -10.26
C LEU A 64 7.59 2.93 -11.31
N TYR A 65 6.28 2.94 -11.07
CA TYR A 65 5.33 3.61 -11.97
C TYR A 65 5.47 5.14 -12.00
N SER A 66 5.97 5.76 -10.93
CA SER A 66 6.27 7.20 -10.92
C SER A 66 7.47 7.56 -11.80
N LYS A 67 8.36 6.59 -12.08
CA LYS A 67 9.50 6.75 -12.99
C LYS A 67 9.13 6.41 -14.42
N ASP A 68 8.33 5.36 -14.61
CA ASP A 68 7.84 4.93 -15.90
C ASP A 68 6.38 4.42 -15.78
N PRO A 69 5.39 5.26 -16.13
CA PRO A 69 3.98 4.87 -16.07
C PRO A 69 3.58 3.74 -17.02
N GLU A 70 4.36 3.50 -18.08
CA GLU A 70 4.08 2.47 -19.10
C GLU A 70 4.78 1.14 -18.80
N LEU A 71 5.50 1.06 -17.68
CA LEU A 71 6.27 -0.11 -17.30
C LEU A 71 5.38 -1.37 -17.21
N PRO A 72 5.73 -2.48 -17.90
CA PRO A 72 4.95 -3.70 -17.84
C PRO A 72 4.90 -4.27 -16.42
N LYS A 73 3.71 -4.77 -16.03
CA LYS A 73 3.47 -5.31 -14.69
C LYS A 73 4.47 -6.42 -14.33
N GLU A 74 4.82 -7.27 -15.27
CA GLU A 74 5.73 -8.40 -15.08
C GLU A 74 7.13 -7.91 -14.65
N GLU A 75 7.58 -6.79 -15.21
CA GLU A 75 8.86 -6.17 -14.86
C GLU A 75 8.81 -5.53 -13.47
N VAL A 76 7.74 -4.82 -13.15
CA VAL A 76 7.52 -4.26 -11.81
C VAL A 76 7.60 -5.36 -10.74
N VAL A 77 6.90 -6.48 -10.95
CA VAL A 77 6.91 -7.59 -10.01
C VAL A 77 8.29 -8.21 -9.86
N ARG A 78 9.05 -8.35 -10.96
CA ARG A 78 10.43 -8.84 -10.94
C ARG A 78 11.31 -7.92 -10.11
N ASP A 79 11.24 -6.61 -10.36
CA ASP A 79 12.12 -5.63 -9.74
C ASP A 79 11.85 -5.46 -8.24
N VAL A 80 10.58 -5.47 -7.83
CA VAL A 80 10.18 -5.46 -6.41
C VAL A 80 10.74 -6.69 -5.68
N LYS A 81 10.65 -7.88 -6.29
CA LYS A 81 11.22 -9.12 -5.71
C LYS A 81 12.73 -9.01 -5.53
N LEU A 82 13.45 -8.42 -6.50
CA LEU A 82 14.92 -8.26 -6.43
C LEU A 82 15.35 -7.25 -5.36
N ARG A 83 14.59 -6.17 -5.14
CA ARG A 83 14.90 -5.18 -4.07
C ARG A 83 14.85 -5.78 -2.68
N ILE A 84 13.93 -6.71 -2.41
CA ILE A 84 13.88 -7.45 -1.15
C ILE A 84 15.21 -8.19 -0.91
N HIS A 85 15.76 -8.84 -1.93
CA HIS A 85 17.01 -9.58 -1.82
C HIS A 85 18.23 -8.66 -1.59
N ALA A 86 18.20 -7.43 -2.13
CA ALA A 86 19.28 -6.46 -1.94
C ALA A 86 19.29 -5.82 -0.53
N LYS A 87 18.11 -5.62 0.09
CA LYS A 87 18.00 -5.10 1.46
C LYS A 87 18.28 -6.15 2.55
N VAL A 88 18.07 -7.44 2.26
CA VAL A 88 18.31 -8.54 3.22
C VAL A 88 19.80 -8.94 3.31
N ASN A 89 20.61 -8.61 2.29
CA ASN A 89 22.04 -8.93 2.24
C ASN A 89 22.96 -7.77 2.67
N LYS A 90 22.45 -6.79 3.40
CA LYS A 90 23.21 -5.70 4.05
C LYS A 90 22.96 -5.73 5.55
#